data_AF-A0A5B8V4E3-F1
#
_entry.id   AF-A0A5B8V4E3-F1
#
_cell.length_a   1.000
_cell.length_b   1.000
_cell.length_c   1.000
_cell.angle_alpha   90.00
_cell.angle_beta   90.00
_cell.angle_gamma   90.00
#
_symmetry.space_group_name_H-M   'P 1'
#
loop_
_entity.id
_entity.type
_entity.pdbx_description
1 polymer ?
#
loop_
_entity_poly.entity_id
_entity_poly.type
_entity_poly.pdbx_seq_one_letter_code
_entity_poly.pdbx_strand_id
1 'polypeptide(L)'
;MQEQIITELKKIDSLIRDVNYNVSMASVLEKAYYISQGEAAPVFPVLSEDNSTLLTSVKEEKIATNLSGFYALECGVTFLCNQSGQTPVAWFEKIVANTLDSNTALLLDRFANATWKAAQPFRDLKRITRPTFTVANFLPQDEIIKDQVQIKNAASKLLASMQDVTHSSTEVQMKKIRGLMQSKNFALEMAEAMHKGYYTSQQQTPPVFLLPRDDTAVTKKSAAEQKVATNVAGFYALECGLSYFATTKNVLPSYMLRSIINDSISKDDKMLLLRFANATWKAGQPFRGLNRIEKENFVPFYFLDETEIEKDMVQIKAAAQKLLNDLR
;
A
#
# COMPACT_ATOMS: atom_id res chain seq x y z
N MET A 1 26.14 14.69 -1.37
CA MET A 1 25.21 13.67 -0.85
C MET A 1 23.76 14.01 -1.16
N GLN A 2 23.20 15.16 -0.74
CA GLN A 2 21.82 15.53 -1.07
C GLN A 2 21.51 15.61 -2.57
N GLU A 3 22.40 16.20 -3.38
CA GLU A 3 22.23 16.23 -4.84
C GLU A 3 22.21 14.83 -5.46
N GLN A 4 23.01 13.90 -4.94
CA GLN A 4 23.04 12.50 -5.39
C GLN A 4 21.74 11.78 -5.00
N ILE A 5 21.23 12.01 -3.79
CA ILE A 5 19.91 11.49 -3.36
C ILE A 5 18.83 11.98 -4.31
N ILE A 6 18.76 13.29 -4.60
CA ILE A 6 17.77 13.85 -5.51
C ILE A 6 17.91 13.25 -6.91
N THR A 7 19.15 13.05 -7.39
CA THR A 7 19.42 12.45 -8.70
C THR A 7 18.92 11.01 -8.77
N GLU A 8 19.20 10.18 -7.77
CA GLU A 8 18.72 8.81 -7.73
C GLU A 8 17.20 8.74 -7.56
N LEU A 9 16.60 9.58 -6.72
CA LEU A 9 15.14 9.65 -6.60
C LEU A 9 14.48 10.07 -7.92
N LYS A 10 15.07 10.97 -8.71
CA LYS A 10 14.57 11.31 -10.06
C LYS A 10 14.68 10.15 -11.04
N LYS A 11 15.75 9.34 -10.97
CA LYS A 11 15.85 8.11 -11.76
C LYS A 11 14.74 7.13 -11.38
N ILE A 12 14.55 6.88 -10.08
CA ILE A 12 13.47 6.02 -9.57
C ILE A 12 12.10 6.53 -10.02
N ASP A 13 11.88 7.85 -9.94
CA ASP A 13 10.65 8.51 -10.40
C ASP A 13 10.33 8.26 -11.88
N SER A 14 11.35 8.26 -12.74
CA SER A 14 11.18 7.89 -14.15
C SER A 14 10.78 6.43 -14.31
N LEU A 15 11.40 5.52 -13.54
CA LEU A 15 11.17 4.08 -13.67
C LEU A 15 9.79 3.65 -13.16
N ILE A 16 9.29 4.25 -12.07
CA ILE A 16 7.94 3.94 -11.56
C ILE A 16 6.83 4.34 -12.56
N ARG A 17 7.09 5.31 -13.44
CA ARG A 17 6.15 5.77 -14.48
C ARG A 17 6.33 5.06 -15.83
N ASP A 18 7.37 4.24 -15.98
CA ASP A 18 7.64 3.47 -17.20
C ASP A 18 6.84 2.16 -17.19
N VAL A 19 5.93 2.02 -18.15
CA VAL A 19 5.07 0.83 -18.30
C VAL A 19 5.89 -0.43 -18.55
N ASN A 20 6.89 -0.38 -19.43
CA ASN A 20 7.72 -1.55 -19.75
C ASN A 20 8.55 -1.96 -18.53
N TYR A 21 9.06 -0.97 -17.78
CA TYR A 21 9.75 -1.23 -16.53
C TYR A 21 8.87 -1.93 -15.51
N ASN A 22 7.63 -1.47 -15.33
CA ASN A 22 6.67 -2.05 -14.39
C ASN A 22 6.28 -3.48 -14.80
N VAL A 23 6.11 -3.76 -16.10
CA VAL A 23 5.88 -5.12 -16.61
C VAL A 23 7.09 -6.02 -16.32
N SER A 24 8.31 -5.55 -16.61
CA SER A 24 9.54 -6.29 -16.32
C SER A 24 9.73 -6.54 -14.81
N MET A 25 9.42 -5.54 -13.98
CA MET A 25 9.49 -5.64 -12.52
C MET A 25 8.46 -6.63 -11.98
N ALA A 26 7.22 -6.59 -12.48
CA ALA A 26 6.18 -7.55 -12.10
C ALA A 26 6.60 -9.00 -12.42
N SER A 27 7.25 -9.24 -13.56
CA SER A 27 7.82 -10.55 -13.89
C SER A 27 8.87 -11.02 -12.88
N VAL A 28 9.79 -10.14 -12.49
CA VAL A 28 10.82 -10.45 -11.47
C VAL A 28 10.18 -10.77 -10.12
N LEU A 29 9.16 -10.03 -9.73
CA LEU A 29 8.47 -10.19 -8.45
C LEU A 29 7.59 -11.44 -8.40
N GLU A 30 6.95 -11.82 -9.50
CA GLU A 30 6.24 -13.10 -9.60
C GLU A 30 7.24 -14.26 -9.47
N LYS A 31 8.36 -14.21 -10.21
CA LYS A 31 9.41 -15.23 -10.11
C LYS A 31 9.93 -15.36 -8.67
N ALA A 32 10.16 -14.25 -7.98
CA ALA A 32 10.61 -14.24 -6.59
C ALA A 32 9.57 -14.86 -5.64
N TYR A 33 8.28 -14.64 -5.88
CA TYR A 33 7.19 -15.27 -5.12
C TYR A 33 7.20 -16.80 -5.25
N TYR A 34 7.31 -17.34 -6.48
CA TYR A 34 7.35 -18.80 -6.66
C TYR A 34 8.62 -19.41 -6.06
N ILE A 35 9.77 -18.74 -6.19
CA ILE A 35 11.01 -19.17 -5.53
C ILE A 35 10.83 -19.25 -4.01
N SER A 36 10.13 -18.30 -3.38
CA SER A 36 9.88 -18.34 -1.93
C SER A 36 8.92 -19.46 -1.50
N GLN A 37 8.12 -20.02 -2.42
CA GLN A 37 7.33 -21.22 -2.18
C GLN A 37 8.09 -22.53 -2.49
N GLY A 38 9.31 -22.45 -3.02
CA GLY A 38 10.03 -23.62 -3.55
C GLY A 38 9.43 -24.17 -4.84
N GLU A 39 8.68 -23.36 -5.58
CA GLU A 39 7.98 -23.72 -6.81
C GLU A 39 8.65 -23.14 -8.06
N ALA A 40 8.39 -23.75 -9.22
CA ALA A 40 8.84 -23.21 -10.50
C ALA A 40 7.97 -22.02 -10.92
N ALA A 41 8.60 -20.91 -11.29
CA ALA A 41 7.88 -19.73 -11.75
C ALA A 41 7.20 -19.99 -13.11
N PRO A 42 5.94 -19.57 -13.29
CA PRO A 42 5.26 -19.62 -14.58
C PRO A 42 5.87 -18.61 -15.57
N VAL A 43 5.49 -18.73 -16.84
CA VAL A 43 5.86 -17.77 -17.88
C VAL A 43 5.11 -16.45 -17.66
N PHE A 44 5.79 -15.31 -17.85
CA PHE A 44 5.25 -13.96 -17.67
C PHE A 44 5.60 -13.04 -18.85
N PRO A 45 4.61 -12.37 -19.48
CA PRO A 45 3.18 -12.67 -19.44
C PRO A 45 2.89 -14.03 -20.09
N VAL A 46 1.74 -14.65 -19.80
CA VAL A 46 1.32 -15.84 -20.57
C VAL A 46 0.74 -15.34 -21.88
N LEU A 47 1.16 -15.85 -23.04
CA LEU A 47 0.67 -15.41 -24.37
C LEU A 47 -0.87 -15.45 -24.50
N SER A 48 -1.53 -16.36 -23.78
CA SER A 48 -2.99 -16.44 -23.74
C SER A 48 -3.65 -15.25 -23.03
N GLU A 49 -2.91 -14.50 -22.23
CA GLU A 49 -3.40 -13.37 -21.43
C GLU A 49 -3.49 -12.08 -22.26
N ASP A 50 -2.69 -11.94 -23.33
CA ASP A 50 -2.54 -10.69 -24.12
C ASP A 50 -3.85 -10.20 -24.74
N ASN A 51 -4.77 -11.11 -25.09
CA ASN A 51 -6.08 -10.79 -25.65
C ASN A 51 -7.25 -11.18 -24.73
N SER A 52 -6.96 -11.69 -23.53
CA SER A 52 -7.99 -12.15 -22.61
C SER A 52 -8.56 -11.01 -21.75
N THR A 53 -9.85 -11.10 -21.44
CA THR A 53 -10.53 -10.11 -20.59
C THR A 53 -11.14 -10.79 -19.37
N LEU A 54 -11.10 -10.09 -18.25
CA LEU A 54 -11.73 -10.46 -16.99
C LEU A 54 -12.93 -9.55 -16.75
N LEU A 55 -14.01 -10.11 -16.20
CA LEU A 55 -15.14 -9.32 -15.70
C LEU A 55 -14.92 -9.01 -14.23
N THR A 56 -14.93 -7.72 -13.87
CA THR A 56 -14.79 -7.26 -12.48
C THR A 56 -16.06 -6.53 -12.05
N SER A 57 -16.48 -6.73 -10.79
CA SER A 57 -17.65 -6.04 -10.23
C SER A 57 -17.36 -4.55 -10.04
N VAL A 58 -18.25 -3.69 -10.55
CA VAL A 58 -18.14 -2.23 -10.36
C VAL A 58 -18.25 -1.87 -8.89
N LYS A 59 -19.13 -2.54 -8.13
CA LYS A 59 -19.26 -2.36 -6.68
C LYS A 59 -17.97 -2.68 -5.93
N GLU A 60 -17.38 -3.84 -6.19
CA GLU A 60 -16.14 -4.23 -5.52
C GLU A 60 -14.97 -3.32 -5.89
N GLU A 61 -14.86 -2.90 -7.17
CA GLU A 61 -13.82 -1.96 -7.60
C GLU A 61 -13.97 -0.58 -6.92
N LYS A 62 -15.21 -0.10 -6.72
CA LYS A 62 -15.49 1.14 -5.97
C LYS A 62 -15.10 1.02 -4.50
N ILE A 63 -15.41 -0.11 -3.86
CA ILE A 63 -14.99 -0.41 -2.49
C ILE A 63 -13.46 -0.41 -2.42
N ALA A 64 -12.80 -1.23 -3.24
CA ALA A 64 -11.34 -1.38 -3.29
C ALA A 64 -10.61 -0.03 -3.48
N THR A 65 -11.10 0.81 -4.39
CA THR A 65 -10.55 2.13 -4.69
C THR A 65 -10.51 3.06 -3.48
N ASN A 66 -11.43 2.89 -2.52
CA ASN A 66 -11.57 3.78 -1.37
C ASN A 66 -11.01 3.19 -0.06
N LEU A 67 -10.31 2.05 -0.12
CA LEU A 67 -9.72 1.41 1.07
C LEU A 67 -8.22 1.68 1.26
N SER A 68 -7.53 2.31 0.31
CA SER A 68 -6.08 2.58 0.40
C SER A 68 -5.70 3.29 1.69
N GLY A 69 -6.36 4.40 2.04
CA GLY A 69 -6.09 5.14 3.28
C GLY A 69 -6.35 4.34 4.57
N PHE A 70 -7.29 3.39 4.55
CA PHE A 70 -7.51 2.49 5.70
C PHE A 70 -6.32 1.54 5.89
N TYR A 71 -5.85 0.89 4.83
CA TYR A 71 -4.71 -0.03 4.94
C TYR A 71 -3.39 0.70 5.21
N ALA A 72 -3.22 1.91 4.69
CA ALA A 72 -2.10 2.76 5.03
C ALA A 72 -2.07 3.09 6.53
N LEU A 73 -3.21 3.52 7.05
CA LEU A 73 -3.37 3.82 8.46
C LEU A 73 -3.09 2.61 9.34
N GLU A 74 -3.67 1.45 9.02
CA GLU A 74 -3.47 0.25 9.83
C GLU A 74 -1.99 -0.14 9.87
N CYS A 75 -1.32 -0.27 8.71
CA CYS A 75 0.09 -0.65 8.69
C CYS A 75 0.99 0.36 9.42
N GLY A 76 0.70 1.66 9.25
CA GLY A 76 1.42 2.74 9.91
C GLY A 76 1.22 2.74 11.44
N VAL A 77 -0.02 2.67 11.92
CA VAL A 77 -0.32 2.62 13.36
C VAL A 77 0.24 1.36 14.00
N THR A 78 0.14 0.21 13.33
CA THR A 78 0.73 -1.03 13.85
C THR A 78 2.27 -0.92 13.97
N PHE A 79 2.95 -0.09 13.15
CA PHE A 79 4.39 0.19 13.32
C PHE A 79 4.64 1.08 14.53
N LEU A 80 3.86 2.16 14.64
CA LEU A 80 3.99 3.12 15.73
C LEU A 80 3.68 2.49 17.10
N CYS A 81 2.72 1.58 17.18
CA CYS A 81 2.44 0.77 18.37
C CYS A 81 3.66 -0.06 18.79
N ASN A 82 4.34 -0.71 17.83
CA ASN A 82 5.53 -1.52 18.12
C ASN A 82 6.67 -0.64 18.66
N GLN A 83 6.89 0.54 18.07
CA GLN A 83 7.97 1.44 18.48
C GLN A 83 7.74 2.14 19.83
N SER A 84 6.49 2.46 20.16
CA SER A 84 6.15 3.31 21.33
C SER A 84 5.50 2.58 22.49
N GLY A 85 4.99 1.36 22.28
CA GLY A 85 4.14 0.66 23.25
C GLY A 85 2.72 1.24 23.41
N GLN A 86 2.37 2.31 22.68
CA GLN A 86 1.03 2.88 22.73
C GLN A 86 0.01 2.01 21.98
N THR A 87 -1.26 2.13 22.37
CA THR A 87 -2.36 1.38 21.76
C THR A 87 -2.81 2.00 20.42
N PRO A 88 -3.47 1.23 19.54
CA PRO A 88 -4.04 1.77 18.29
C PRO A 88 -4.97 2.96 18.53
N VAL A 89 -5.86 2.87 19.52
CA VAL A 89 -6.80 3.96 19.86
C VAL A 89 -6.06 5.25 20.20
N ALA A 90 -4.99 5.19 21.00
CA ALA A 90 -4.20 6.38 21.33
C ALA A 90 -3.58 7.04 20.09
N TRP A 91 -3.17 6.25 19.10
CA TRP A 91 -2.69 6.79 17.83
C TRP A 91 -3.81 7.37 16.98
N PHE A 92 -4.97 6.73 16.90
CA PHE A 92 -6.13 7.29 16.20
C PHE A 92 -6.57 8.62 16.81
N GLU A 93 -6.60 8.73 18.13
CA GLU A 93 -6.90 9.99 18.82
C GLU A 93 -5.93 11.11 18.44
N LYS A 94 -4.62 10.84 18.43
CA LYS A 94 -3.60 11.81 18.00
C LYS A 94 -3.76 12.25 16.54
N ILE A 95 -4.09 11.31 15.65
CA ILE A 95 -4.35 11.59 14.22
C ILE A 95 -5.59 12.50 14.08
N VAL A 96 -6.69 12.15 14.76
CA VAL A 96 -7.94 12.91 14.70
C VAL A 96 -7.77 14.31 15.30
N ALA A 97 -7.06 14.42 16.42
CA ALA A 97 -6.74 15.67 17.11
C ALA A 97 -5.68 16.51 16.39
N ASN A 98 -5.05 16.00 15.33
CA ASN A 98 -3.96 16.64 14.59
C ASN A 98 -2.76 17.01 15.47
N THR A 99 -2.36 16.10 16.36
CA THR A 99 -1.25 16.28 17.33
C THR A 99 -0.06 15.37 17.03
N LEU A 100 0.10 14.93 15.78
CA LEU A 100 1.26 14.15 15.36
C LEU A 100 2.49 15.04 15.26
N ASP A 101 3.65 14.50 15.63
CA ASP A 101 4.92 15.10 15.23
C ASP A 101 5.17 14.92 13.72
N SER A 102 6.10 15.71 13.19
CA SER A 102 6.40 15.73 11.75
C SER A 102 6.93 14.41 11.21
N ASN A 103 7.68 13.63 12.00
CA ASN A 103 8.22 12.34 11.56
C ASN A 103 7.12 11.29 11.49
N THR A 104 6.20 11.29 12.46
CA THR A 104 5.03 10.43 12.45
C THR A 104 4.09 10.78 11.29
N ALA A 105 3.82 12.06 11.05
CA ALA A 105 3.02 12.49 9.90
C ALA A 105 3.66 12.06 8.58
N LEU A 106 4.96 12.30 8.40
CA LEU A 106 5.71 11.87 7.22
C LEU A 106 5.64 10.37 6.98
N LEU A 107 5.74 9.56 8.04
CA LEU A 107 5.62 8.10 7.94
C LEU A 107 4.24 7.69 7.40
N LEU A 108 3.16 8.26 7.94
CA LEU A 108 1.80 7.96 7.48
C LEU A 108 1.57 8.43 6.04
N ASP A 109 2.14 9.57 5.65
CA ASP A 109 2.10 10.06 4.26
C ASP A 109 2.78 9.08 3.30
N ARG A 110 3.88 8.44 3.71
CA ARG A 110 4.55 7.42 2.89
C ARG A 110 3.70 6.15 2.77
N PHE A 111 3.02 5.72 3.83
CA PHE A 111 2.10 4.58 3.74
C PHE A 111 0.90 4.89 2.85
N ALA A 112 0.34 6.11 2.93
CA ALA A 112 -0.73 6.56 2.06
C ALA A 112 -0.28 6.52 0.59
N ASN A 113 0.91 7.06 0.29
CA ASN A 113 1.46 7.02 -1.07
C ASN A 113 1.67 5.58 -1.57
N ALA A 114 2.23 4.69 -0.74
CA ALA A 114 2.48 3.30 -1.11
C ALA A 114 1.18 2.55 -1.47
N THR A 115 0.16 2.66 -0.61
CA THR A 115 -1.13 2.00 -0.86
C THR A 115 -1.91 2.62 -2.02
N TRP A 116 -1.81 3.94 -2.20
CA TRP A 116 -2.40 4.62 -3.35
C TRP A 116 -1.74 4.15 -4.65
N LYS A 117 -0.40 4.08 -4.71
CA LYS A 117 0.36 3.60 -5.88
C LYS A 117 -0.01 2.16 -6.22
N ALA A 118 -0.03 1.27 -5.24
CA ALA A 118 -0.40 -0.14 -5.42
C ALA A 118 -1.80 -0.33 -6.01
N ALA A 119 -2.75 0.56 -5.70
CA ALA A 119 -4.10 0.51 -6.24
C ALA A 119 -4.22 1.03 -7.68
N GLN A 120 -3.29 1.87 -8.18
CA GLN A 120 -3.48 2.52 -9.49
C GLN A 120 -3.49 1.53 -10.66
N PRO A 121 -2.55 0.55 -10.78
CA PRO A 121 -2.52 -0.38 -11.90
C PRO A 121 -3.76 -1.27 -11.99
N PHE A 122 -4.40 -1.60 -10.86
CA PHE A 122 -5.66 -2.36 -10.87
C PHE A 122 -6.80 -1.58 -11.52
N ARG A 123 -6.78 -0.26 -11.40
CA ARG A 123 -7.79 0.62 -11.99
C ARG A 123 -7.56 0.75 -13.50
N ASP A 124 -6.32 1.06 -13.90
CA ASP A 124 -5.85 1.09 -15.29
C ASP A 124 -4.33 1.29 -15.27
N LEU A 125 -3.58 0.45 -15.98
CA LEU A 125 -2.12 0.50 -16.01
C LEU A 125 -1.60 1.86 -16.52
N LYS A 126 -2.32 2.54 -17.41
CA LYS A 126 -1.95 3.88 -17.89
C LYS A 126 -1.93 4.92 -16.79
N ARG A 127 -2.55 4.67 -15.63
CA ARG A 127 -2.58 5.65 -14.53
C ARG A 127 -1.21 5.84 -13.89
N ILE A 128 -0.26 4.93 -14.08
CA ILE A 128 1.12 5.11 -13.63
C ILE A 128 1.85 6.22 -14.39
N THR A 129 1.37 6.64 -15.56
CA THR A 129 2.02 7.71 -16.35
C THR A 129 1.55 9.11 -15.93
N ARG A 130 0.60 9.21 -14.99
CA ARG A 130 0.08 10.48 -14.51
C ARG A 130 1.18 11.28 -13.80
N PRO A 131 1.17 12.62 -13.89
CA PRO A 131 2.17 13.46 -13.20
C PRO A 131 2.21 13.26 -11.68
N THR A 132 1.07 12.94 -11.06
CA THR A 132 0.98 12.69 -9.62
C THR A 132 1.44 11.28 -9.21
N PHE A 133 1.69 10.38 -10.16
CA PHE A 133 2.32 9.08 -9.90
C PHE A 133 3.84 9.25 -9.77
N THR A 134 4.26 9.99 -8.75
CA THR A 134 5.67 10.39 -8.56
C THR A 134 6.21 9.90 -7.23
N VAL A 135 7.54 9.88 -7.09
CA VAL A 135 8.19 9.66 -5.79
C VAL A 135 7.68 10.69 -4.79
N ALA A 136 7.39 10.28 -3.55
CA ALA A 136 6.71 11.13 -2.58
C ALA A 136 7.47 12.43 -2.24
N ASN A 137 8.80 12.47 -2.45
CA ASN A 137 9.63 13.67 -2.34
C ASN A 137 9.29 14.78 -3.35
N PHE A 138 8.61 14.43 -4.45
CA PHE A 138 8.26 15.35 -5.53
C PHE A 138 6.74 15.58 -5.64
N LEU A 139 5.95 15.02 -4.72
CA LEU A 139 4.51 15.24 -4.70
C LEU A 139 4.20 16.71 -4.38
N PRO A 140 3.25 17.31 -5.11
CA PRO A 140 2.67 18.58 -4.72
C PRO A 140 2.05 18.51 -3.32
N GLN A 141 2.12 19.61 -2.57
CA GLN A 141 1.62 19.67 -1.20
C GLN A 141 0.11 19.40 -1.11
N ASP A 142 -0.67 19.77 -2.13
CA ASP A 142 -2.11 19.49 -2.16
C ASP A 142 -2.43 18.01 -2.33
N GLU A 143 -1.58 17.24 -3.01
CA GLU A 143 -1.69 15.77 -3.07
C GLU A 143 -1.37 15.14 -1.70
N ILE A 144 -0.35 15.64 -1.00
CA ILE A 144 -0.02 15.19 0.36
C ILE A 144 -1.19 15.48 1.32
N ILE A 145 -1.81 16.67 1.23
CA ILE A 145 -2.97 17.03 2.05
C ILE A 145 -4.15 16.09 1.78
N LYS A 146 -4.39 15.68 0.52
CA LYS A 146 -5.46 14.71 0.20
C LYS A 146 -5.23 13.38 0.91
N ASP A 147 -3.99 12.89 0.92
CA ASP A 147 -3.61 11.67 1.62
C ASP A 147 -3.78 11.80 3.14
N GLN A 148 -3.34 12.92 3.74
CA GLN A 148 -3.50 13.18 5.17
C GLN A 148 -4.98 13.20 5.60
N VAL A 149 -5.85 13.80 4.78
CA VAL A 149 -7.29 13.79 5.01
C VAL A 149 -7.84 12.36 4.96
N GLN A 150 -7.41 11.55 4.00
CA GLN A 150 -7.81 10.15 3.92
C GLN A 150 -7.40 9.36 5.17
N ILE A 151 -6.17 9.52 5.64
CA ILE A 151 -5.68 8.92 6.88
C ILE A 151 -6.54 9.36 8.08
N LYS A 152 -6.86 10.65 8.20
CA LYS A 152 -7.71 11.18 9.26
C LYS A 152 -9.13 10.62 9.23
N ASN A 153 -9.73 10.48 8.05
CA ASN A 153 -11.07 9.91 7.90
C ASN A 153 -11.09 8.42 8.30
N ALA A 154 -10.09 7.65 7.87
CA ALA A 154 -9.94 6.26 8.28
C ALA A 154 -9.77 6.14 9.81
N ALA A 155 -8.96 7.01 10.41
CA ALA A 155 -8.74 7.02 11.87
C ALA A 155 -10.02 7.37 12.63
N SER A 156 -10.78 8.35 12.15
CA SER A 156 -12.07 8.72 12.74
C SER A 156 -13.08 7.56 12.70
N LYS A 157 -13.18 6.84 11.57
CA LYS A 157 -14.07 5.69 11.43
C LYS A 157 -13.64 4.51 12.29
N LEU A 158 -12.34 4.22 12.38
CA LEU A 158 -11.82 3.17 13.27
C LEU A 158 -12.04 3.52 14.74
N LEU A 159 -11.75 4.76 15.15
CA LEU A 159 -11.94 5.22 16.52
C LEU A 159 -13.39 5.05 16.97
N ALA A 160 -14.36 5.43 16.13
CA ALA A 160 -15.78 5.21 16.39
C ALA A 160 -16.13 3.71 16.52
N SER A 161 -15.44 2.85 15.76
CA SER A 161 -15.71 1.40 15.74
C SER A 161 -14.96 0.62 16.82
N MET A 162 -14.15 1.31 17.64
CA MET A 162 -13.32 0.75 18.70
C MET A 162 -13.70 1.24 20.09
N GLN A 163 -14.81 1.97 20.23
CA GLN A 163 -15.29 2.51 21.51
C GLN A 163 -15.41 1.45 22.61
N ASP A 164 -15.79 0.23 22.24
CA ASP A 164 -15.94 -0.92 23.14
C ASP A 164 -14.61 -1.45 23.68
N VAL A 165 -13.47 -1.10 23.06
CA VAL A 165 -12.13 -1.59 23.43
C VAL A 165 -11.14 -0.45 23.76
N THR A 166 -11.60 0.80 23.88
CA THR A 166 -10.78 2.00 24.14
C THR A 166 -9.78 1.81 25.28
N HIS A 167 -10.22 1.26 26.40
CA HIS A 167 -9.40 1.06 27.60
C HIS A 167 -8.78 -0.35 27.71
N SER A 168 -8.89 -1.14 26.64
CA SER A 168 -8.32 -2.49 26.59
C SER A 168 -6.86 -2.48 26.14
N SER A 169 -6.16 -3.61 26.31
CA SER A 169 -4.77 -3.77 25.90
C SER A 169 -4.58 -3.65 24.37
N THR A 170 -3.35 -3.39 23.95
CA THR A 170 -2.97 -3.37 22.52
C THR A 170 -3.39 -4.64 21.80
N GLU A 171 -3.24 -5.81 22.41
CA GLU A 171 -3.62 -7.09 21.79
C GLU A 171 -5.13 -7.18 21.53
N VAL A 172 -5.97 -6.77 22.49
CA VAL A 172 -7.44 -6.76 22.33
C VAL A 172 -7.84 -5.78 21.23
N GLN A 173 -7.22 -4.60 21.20
CA GLN A 173 -7.46 -3.60 20.16
C GLN A 173 -7.02 -4.10 18.76
N MET A 174 -5.88 -4.78 18.66
CA MET A 174 -5.42 -5.39 17.40
C MET A 174 -6.37 -6.52 16.94
N LYS A 175 -6.89 -7.35 17.86
CA LYS A 175 -7.90 -8.37 17.54
C LYS A 175 -9.19 -7.74 17.01
N LYS A 176 -9.63 -6.62 17.57
CA LYS A 176 -10.76 -5.84 17.04
C LYS A 176 -10.48 -5.33 15.63
N ILE A 177 -9.31 -4.72 15.40
CA ILE A 177 -8.91 -4.24 14.06
C ILE A 177 -8.89 -5.39 13.05
N ARG A 178 -8.36 -6.56 13.42
CA ARG A 178 -8.41 -7.77 12.58
C ARG A 178 -9.84 -8.10 12.15
N GLY A 179 -10.77 -8.18 13.10
CA GLY A 179 -12.18 -8.46 12.80
C GLY A 179 -12.81 -7.42 11.87
N LEU A 180 -12.48 -6.14 12.05
CA LEU A 180 -12.92 -5.05 11.18
C LEU A 180 -12.33 -5.16 9.77
N MET A 181 -11.03 -5.44 9.64
CA MET A 181 -10.35 -5.60 8.35
C MET A 181 -10.89 -6.74 7.50
N GLN A 182 -11.32 -7.83 8.13
CA GLN A 182 -11.84 -9.02 7.46
C GLN A 182 -13.36 -8.96 7.22
N SER A 183 -14.04 -7.89 7.66
CA SER A 183 -15.48 -7.72 7.49
C SER A 183 -15.81 -6.98 6.18
N LYS A 184 -16.54 -7.65 5.27
CA LYS A 184 -17.04 -7.02 4.03
C LYS A 184 -17.97 -5.83 4.31
N ASN A 185 -18.80 -5.93 5.34
CA ASN A 185 -19.68 -4.84 5.74
C ASN A 185 -18.87 -3.63 6.21
N PHE A 186 -17.85 -3.86 7.05
CA PHE A 186 -16.99 -2.77 7.49
C PHE A 186 -16.16 -2.18 6.34
N ALA A 187 -15.69 -3.00 5.41
CA ALA A 187 -15.02 -2.53 4.20
C ALA A 187 -15.92 -1.62 3.37
N LEU A 188 -17.20 -1.95 3.21
CA LEU A 188 -18.18 -1.09 2.56
C LEU A 188 -18.37 0.24 3.32
N GLU A 189 -18.61 0.19 4.63
CA GLU A 189 -18.79 1.39 5.45
C GLU A 189 -17.55 2.29 5.47
N MET A 190 -16.36 1.70 5.53
CA MET A 190 -15.09 2.42 5.46
C MET A 190 -14.93 3.08 4.10
N ALA A 191 -15.15 2.34 3.01
CA ALA A 191 -15.06 2.88 1.66
C ALA A 191 -16.04 4.05 1.42
N GLU A 192 -17.28 3.95 1.93
CA GLU A 192 -18.25 5.04 1.87
C GLU A 192 -17.81 6.26 2.69
N ALA A 193 -17.30 6.05 3.91
CA ALA A 193 -16.78 7.13 4.76
C ALA A 193 -15.60 7.85 4.11
N MET A 194 -14.69 7.09 3.48
CA MET A 194 -13.52 7.60 2.76
C MET A 194 -13.93 8.40 1.52
N HIS A 195 -14.87 7.87 0.73
CA HIS A 195 -15.46 8.56 -0.42
C HIS A 195 -16.08 9.88 0.02
N LYS A 196 -16.96 9.86 1.04
CA LYS A 196 -17.58 11.07 1.59
C LYS A 196 -16.54 12.11 2.01
N GLY A 197 -15.54 11.66 2.77
CA GLY A 197 -14.47 12.52 3.27
C GLY A 197 -13.66 13.21 2.17
N TYR A 198 -13.39 12.52 1.05
CA TYR A 198 -12.68 13.08 -0.10
C TYR A 198 -13.42 14.26 -0.77
N TYR A 199 -14.74 14.16 -0.91
CA TYR A 199 -15.53 15.26 -1.50
C TYR A 199 -15.71 16.41 -0.51
N THR A 200 -15.98 16.11 0.77
CA THR A 200 -16.14 17.14 1.79
C THR A 200 -14.86 17.96 1.99
N SER A 201 -13.68 17.35 1.92
CA SER A 201 -12.41 18.10 2.03
C SER A 201 -12.14 19.05 0.86
N GLN A 202 -12.78 18.80 -0.28
CA GLN A 202 -12.76 19.69 -1.44
C GLN A 202 -13.94 20.67 -1.45
N GLN A 203 -14.69 20.76 -0.36
CA GLN A 203 -15.89 21.61 -0.25
C GLN A 203 -16.95 21.25 -1.31
N GLN A 204 -17.03 19.97 -1.69
CA GLN A 204 -17.98 19.43 -2.65
C GLN A 204 -19.03 18.58 -1.95
N THR A 205 -20.25 18.58 -2.49
CA THR A 205 -21.31 17.64 -2.09
C THR A 205 -20.91 16.22 -2.54
N PRO A 206 -20.79 15.26 -1.62
CA PRO A 206 -20.46 13.89 -1.98
C PRO A 206 -21.57 13.27 -2.85
N PRO A 207 -21.25 12.70 -4.03
CA PRO A 207 -22.23 11.92 -4.77
C PRO A 207 -22.54 10.62 -4.01
N VAL A 208 -23.70 10.03 -4.29
CA VAL A 208 -24.08 8.71 -3.76
C VAL A 208 -22.98 7.70 -4.11
N PHE A 209 -22.49 6.98 -3.10
CA PHE A 209 -21.33 6.09 -3.25
C PHE A 209 -21.62 4.90 -4.17
N LEU A 210 -22.66 4.12 -3.82
CA LEU A 210 -23.18 3.01 -4.63
C LEU A 210 -24.58 3.34 -5.14
N LEU A 211 -24.78 3.20 -6.44
CA LEU A 211 -26.09 3.27 -7.07
C LEU A 211 -26.68 1.86 -7.16
N PRO A 212 -28.03 1.69 -7.21
CA PRO A 212 -28.65 0.38 -7.33
C PRO A 212 -28.14 -0.45 -8.52
N ARG A 213 -27.76 0.21 -9.63
CA ARG A 213 -27.18 -0.43 -10.81
C ARG A 213 -25.79 -1.04 -10.57
N ASP A 214 -25.05 -0.57 -9.57
CA ASP A 214 -23.68 -1.02 -9.32
C ASP A 214 -23.64 -2.44 -8.73
N ASP A 215 -24.74 -2.92 -8.16
CA ASP A 215 -24.83 -4.26 -7.56
C ASP A 215 -24.67 -5.39 -8.59
N THR A 216 -25.04 -5.15 -9.85
CA THR A 216 -24.93 -6.14 -10.94
C THR A 216 -24.01 -5.70 -12.07
N ALA A 217 -23.55 -4.44 -12.05
CA ALA A 217 -22.68 -3.91 -13.08
C ALA A 217 -21.28 -4.55 -13.04
N VAL A 218 -20.78 -4.90 -14.21
CA VAL A 218 -19.43 -5.43 -14.43
C VAL A 218 -18.68 -4.58 -15.45
N THR A 219 -17.36 -4.52 -15.31
CA THR A 219 -16.47 -3.92 -16.31
C THR A 219 -15.47 -4.95 -16.83
N LYS A 220 -14.99 -4.75 -18.07
CA LYS A 220 -13.98 -5.61 -18.70
C LYS A 220 -12.59 -5.03 -18.41
N LYS A 221 -11.69 -5.87 -17.92
CA LYS A 221 -10.27 -5.53 -17.68
C LYS A 221 -9.36 -6.47 -18.47
N SER A 222 -8.20 -5.98 -18.90
CA SER A 222 -7.16 -6.82 -19.49
C SER A 222 -6.59 -7.77 -18.42
N ALA A 223 -6.55 -9.08 -18.69
CA ALA A 223 -5.97 -10.02 -17.74
C ALA A 223 -4.45 -9.79 -17.58
N ALA A 224 -3.75 -9.43 -18.65
CA ALA A 224 -2.33 -9.09 -18.62
C ALA A 224 -2.06 -7.89 -17.70
N GLU A 225 -2.86 -6.82 -17.80
CA GLU A 225 -2.73 -5.65 -16.91
C GLU A 225 -3.04 -6.00 -15.45
N GLN A 226 -4.07 -6.81 -15.20
CA GLN A 226 -4.39 -7.29 -13.85
C GLN A 226 -3.26 -8.14 -13.24
N LYS A 227 -2.56 -8.92 -14.06
CA LYS A 227 -1.41 -9.71 -13.64
C LYS A 227 -0.21 -8.84 -13.29
N VAL A 228 0.05 -7.78 -14.07
CA VAL A 228 1.06 -6.76 -13.73
C VAL A 228 0.68 -6.08 -12.41
N ALA A 229 -0.57 -5.63 -12.26
CA ALA A 229 -1.06 -4.97 -11.05
C ALA A 229 -0.91 -5.85 -9.80
N THR A 230 -1.16 -7.16 -9.93
CA THR A 230 -1.03 -8.13 -8.84
C THR A 230 0.40 -8.29 -8.36
N ASN A 231 1.39 -8.20 -9.26
CA ASN A 231 2.77 -8.58 -8.97
C ASN A 231 3.71 -7.38 -8.76
N VAL A 232 3.33 -6.16 -9.17
CA VAL A 232 4.21 -4.98 -9.08
C VAL A 232 4.25 -4.32 -7.69
N ALA A 233 3.33 -4.68 -6.77
CA ALA A 233 3.16 -4.00 -5.47
C ALA A 233 4.45 -3.93 -4.63
N GLY A 234 5.28 -4.98 -4.62
CA GLY A 234 6.55 -5.02 -3.90
C GLY A 234 7.56 -3.95 -4.35
N PHE A 235 7.50 -3.51 -5.61
CA PHE A 235 8.33 -2.42 -6.10
C PHE A 235 7.90 -1.07 -5.54
N TYR A 236 6.60 -0.79 -5.48
CA TYR A 236 6.10 0.46 -4.90
C TYR A 236 6.32 0.51 -3.39
N ALA A 237 6.23 -0.63 -2.70
CA ALA A 237 6.64 -0.74 -1.30
C ALA A 237 8.11 -0.35 -1.11
N LEU A 238 9.00 -0.93 -1.91
CA LEU A 238 10.43 -0.62 -1.86
C LEU A 238 10.68 0.85 -2.15
N GLU A 239 10.11 1.41 -3.22
CA GLU A 239 10.32 2.82 -3.58
C GLU A 239 9.87 3.78 -2.47
N CYS A 240 8.69 3.57 -1.89
CA CYS A 240 8.20 4.40 -0.80
C CYS A 240 9.09 4.28 0.46
N GLY A 241 9.62 3.08 0.74
CA GLY A 241 10.62 2.87 1.78
C GLY A 241 11.93 3.63 1.51
N LEU A 242 12.47 3.55 0.29
CA LEU A 242 13.67 4.30 -0.12
C LEU A 242 13.47 5.81 0.01
N SER A 243 12.32 6.31 -0.44
CA SER A 243 11.92 7.71 -0.28
C SER A 243 11.88 8.12 1.20
N TYR A 244 11.31 7.29 2.07
CA TYR A 244 11.29 7.55 3.50
C TYR A 244 12.71 7.63 4.09
N PHE A 245 13.57 6.64 3.82
CA PHE A 245 14.94 6.61 4.34
C PHE A 245 15.82 7.73 3.80
N ALA A 246 15.63 8.11 2.53
CA ALA A 246 16.30 9.27 1.95
C ALA A 246 15.94 10.56 2.69
N THR A 247 14.67 10.74 3.08
CA THR A 247 14.22 11.93 3.81
C THR A 247 14.63 11.91 5.28
N THR A 248 14.41 10.80 5.99
CA THR A 248 14.56 10.76 7.45
C THR A 248 15.97 10.42 7.92
N LYS A 249 16.72 9.66 7.12
CA LYS A 249 18.07 9.19 7.47
C LYS A 249 19.16 9.74 6.56
N ASN A 250 18.79 10.54 5.55
CA ASN A 250 19.72 11.09 4.55
C ASN A 250 20.54 9.96 3.87
N VAL A 251 19.91 8.81 3.65
CA VAL A 251 20.54 7.62 3.05
C VAL A 251 20.34 7.63 1.54
N LEU A 252 21.41 7.37 0.80
CA LEU A 252 21.38 7.21 -0.65
C LEU A 252 20.56 5.96 -1.05
N PRO A 253 19.58 6.06 -1.98
CA PRO A 253 18.79 4.91 -2.40
C PRO A 253 19.64 3.69 -2.81
N SER A 254 20.69 3.89 -3.62
CA SER A 254 21.60 2.84 -4.05
C SER A 254 22.40 2.20 -2.91
N TYR A 255 22.67 2.94 -1.84
CA TYR A 255 23.28 2.38 -0.62
C TYR A 255 22.27 1.49 0.11
N MET A 256 21.04 1.98 0.35
CA MET A 256 19.99 1.20 1.01
C MET A 256 19.66 -0.07 0.22
N LEU A 257 19.60 0.00 -1.12
CA LEU A 257 19.40 -1.15 -1.99
C LEU A 257 20.48 -2.22 -1.80
N ARG A 258 21.76 -1.83 -1.75
CA ARG A 258 22.85 -2.78 -1.46
C ARG A 258 22.71 -3.40 -0.08
N SER A 259 22.35 -2.59 0.92
CA SER A 259 22.14 -3.09 2.28
C SER A 259 21.00 -4.10 2.36
N ILE A 260 19.91 -3.89 1.61
CA ILE A 260 18.78 -4.84 1.51
C ILE A 260 19.24 -6.16 0.89
N ILE A 261 19.99 -6.09 -0.22
CA ILE A 261 20.48 -7.27 -0.95
C ILE A 261 21.46 -8.08 -0.09
N ASN A 262 22.31 -7.40 0.68
CA ASN A 262 23.36 -8.02 1.49
C ASN A 262 22.92 -8.36 2.92
N ASP A 263 21.62 -8.25 3.24
CA ASP A 263 21.10 -8.50 4.59
C ASP A 263 21.77 -7.66 5.70
N SER A 264 22.22 -6.45 5.37
CA SER A 264 22.93 -5.57 6.30
C SER A 264 22.11 -4.36 6.76
N ILE A 265 20.80 -4.34 6.48
CA ILE A 265 19.88 -3.34 7.04
C ILE A 265 19.60 -3.63 8.51
N SER A 266 19.30 -2.58 9.28
CA SER A 266 18.89 -2.74 10.68
C SER A 266 17.57 -3.52 10.79
N LYS A 267 17.35 -4.17 11.94
CA LYS A 267 16.09 -4.88 12.21
C LYS A 267 14.88 -3.96 12.04
N ASP A 268 14.94 -2.75 12.58
CA ASP A 268 13.84 -1.79 12.50
C ASP A 268 13.56 -1.35 11.05
N ASP A 269 14.61 -1.14 10.24
CA ASP A 269 14.45 -0.79 8.83
C ASP A 269 13.88 -1.95 8.01
N LYS A 270 14.32 -3.18 8.29
CA LYS A 270 13.71 -4.40 7.71
C LYS A 270 12.22 -4.44 8.05
N MET A 271 11.86 -4.29 9.32
CA MET A 271 10.46 -4.34 9.76
C MET A 271 9.61 -3.22 9.15
N LEU A 272 10.17 -2.03 8.95
CA LEU A 272 9.46 -0.94 8.27
C LEU A 272 9.22 -1.24 6.78
N LEU A 273 10.22 -1.74 6.06
CA LEU A 273 10.08 -2.15 4.66
C LEU A 273 9.02 -3.24 4.48
N LEU A 274 9.01 -4.23 5.36
CA LEU A 274 8.03 -5.31 5.35
C LEU A 274 6.60 -4.81 5.60
N ARG A 275 6.44 -3.73 6.36
CA ARG A 275 5.12 -3.10 6.54
C ARG A 275 4.68 -2.35 5.30
N PHE A 276 5.59 -1.72 4.55
CA PHE A 276 5.25 -1.17 3.24
C PHE A 276 4.82 -2.26 2.27
N ALA A 277 5.52 -3.40 2.27
CA ALA A 277 5.13 -4.57 1.48
C ALA A 277 3.72 -5.04 1.86
N ASN A 278 3.46 -5.22 3.16
CA ASN A 278 2.16 -5.63 3.64
C ASN A 278 1.04 -4.61 3.33
N ALA A 279 1.31 -3.31 3.44
CA ALA A 279 0.35 -2.26 3.11
C ALA A 279 -0.04 -2.29 1.62
N THR A 280 0.95 -2.40 0.73
CA THR A 280 0.72 -2.46 -0.72
C THR A 280 0.03 -3.76 -1.14
N TRP A 281 0.39 -4.89 -0.54
CA TRP A 281 -0.30 -6.17 -0.74
C TRP A 281 -1.77 -6.09 -0.31
N LYS A 282 -2.05 -5.53 0.88
CA LYS A 282 -3.42 -5.32 1.38
C LYS A 282 -4.24 -4.44 0.46
N ALA A 283 -3.67 -3.32 -0.01
CA ALA A 283 -4.33 -2.40 -0.93
C ALA A 283 -4.72 -3.06 -2.27
N GLY A 284 -3.95 -4.05 -2.73
CA GLY A 284 -4.26 -4.81 -3.94
C GLY A 284 -5.29 -5.93 -3.78
N GLN A 285 -5.46 -6.50 -2.58
CA GLN A 285 -6.32 -7.69 -2.41
C GLN A 285 -7.79 -7.46 -2.81
N PRO A 286 -8.47 -6.37 -2.39
CA PRO A 286 -9.88 -6.19 -2.71
C PRO A 286 -10.17 -6.05 -4.22
N PHE A 287 -9.21 -5.57 -5.01
CA PHE A 287 -9.36 -5.50 -6.48
C PHE A 287 -9.42 -6.90 -7.12
N ARG A 288 -8.91 -7.92 -6.44
CA ARG A 288 -8.89 -9.32 -6.88
C ARG A 288 -10.12 -10.11 -6.41
N GLY A 289 -11.10 -9.41 -5.85
CA GLY A 289 -12.31 -9.96 -5.24
C GLY A 289 -12.41 -9.55 -3.77
N LEU A 290 -13.54 -9.02 -3.35
CA LEU A 290 -13.71 -8.53 -1.98
C LEU A 290 -13.60 -9.65 -0.94
N ASN A 291 -13.91 -10.90 -1.30
CA ASN A 291 -13.69 -12.08 -0.46
C ASN A 291 -12.22 -12.32 -0.07
N ARG A 292 -11.26 -11.72 -0.76
CA ARG A 292 -9.82 -11.84 -0.42
C ARG A 292 -9.50 -11.28 0.96
N ILE A 293 -10.29 -10.33 1.48
CA ILE A 293 -10.08 -9.76 2.82
C ILE A 293 -10.43 -10.76 3.93
N GLU A 294 -11.16 -11.83 3.63
CA GLU A 294 -11.54 -12.86 4.60
C GLU A 294 -10.47 -13.94 4.78
N LYS A 295 -9.38 -13.87 3.99
CA LYS A 295 -8.28 -14.83 4.08
C LYS A 295 -7.59 -14.78 5.45
N GLU A 296 -7.09 -15.93 5.91
CA GLU A 296 -6.44 -16.08 7.21
C GLU A 296 -5.23 -15.16 7.42
N ASN A 297 -4.47 -14.89 6.34
CA ASN A 297 -3.31 -14.00 6.37
C ASN A 297 -3.65 -12.52 6.11
N PHE A 298 -4.92 -12.17 5.89
CA PHE A 298 -5.37 -10.78 5.79
C PHE A 298 -5.58 -10.18 7.19
N VAL A 299 -4.48 -10.02 7.92
CA VAL A 299 -4.48 -9.62 9.33
C VAL A 299 -3.54 -8.44 9.57
N PRO A 300 -3.69 -7.69 10.68
CA PRO A 300 -2.68 -6.72 11.11
C PRO A 300 -1.29 -7.34 11.11
N PHE A 301 -0.26 -6.56 10.74
CA PHE A 301 1.12 -7.06 10.70
C PHE A 301 1.55 -7.68 12.05
N TYR A 302 0.94 -7.21 13.15
CA TYR A 302 1.10 -7.73 14.50
C TYR A 302 0.84 -9.25 14.64
N PHE A 303 0.00 -9.84 13.79
CA PHE A 303 -0.36 -11.26 13.82
C PHE A 303 0.22 -12.08 12.66
N LEU A 304 1.03 -11.48 11.78
CA LEU A 304 1.66 -12.22 10.69
C LEU A 304 2.74 -13.14 11.26
N ASP A 305 2.76 -14.38 10.78
CA ASP A 305 3.83 -15.30 11.08
C ASP A 305 5.11 -14.94 10.31
N GLU A 306 6.24 -15.50 10.75
CA GLU A 306 7.54 -15.26 10.13
C GLU A 306 7.62 -15.76 8.69
N THR A 307 6.82 -16.76 8.31
CA THR A 307 6.83 -17.33 6.96
C THR A 307 6.22 -16.36 5.95
N GLU A 308 5.09 -15.74 6.28
CA GLU A 308 4.48 -14.69 5.48
C GLU A 308 5.37 -13.45 5.39
N ILE A 309 6.03 -13.10 6.49
CA ILE A 309 6.97 -11.97 6.52
C ILE A 309 8.19 -12.23 5.62
N GLU A 310 8.75 -13.43 5.63
CA GLU A 310 9.94 -13.74 4.83
C GLU A 310 9.63 -13.83 3.33
N LYS A 311 8.39 -14.22 2.95
CA LYS A 311 7.92 -14.13 1.56
C LYS A 311 7.98 -12.70 1.03
N ASP A 312 7.51 -11.74 1.82
CA ASP A 312 7.60 -10.31 1.47
C ASP A 312 9.06 -9.87 1.33
N MET A 313 9.96 -10.35 2.20
CA MET A 313 11.39 -10.01 2.15
C MET A 313 12.06 -10.49 0.86
N VAL A 314 11.75 -11.71 0.41
CA VAL A 314 12.29 -12.26 -0.86
C VAL A 314 11.89 -11.37 -2.04
N GLN A 315 10.64 -10.92 -2.09
CA GLN A 315 10.17 -10.01 -3.14
C GLN A 315 10.83 -8.63 -3.04
N ILE A 316 10.99 -8.07 -1.84
CA ILE A 316 11.70 -6.80 -1.63
C ILE A 316 13.15 -6.88 -2.09
N LYS A 317 13.86 -7.98 -1.81
CA LYS A 317 15.23 -8.20 -2.30
C LYS A 317 15.29 -8.29 -3.83
N ALA A 318 14.34 -9.00 -4.44
CA ALA A 318 14.27 -9.12 -5.89
C ALA A 318 14.03 -7.76 -6.58
N ALA A 319 13.08 -6.96 -6.05
CA ALA A 319 12.89 -5.58 -6.50
C ALA A 319 14.15 -4.74 -6.30
N ALA A 320 14.82 -4.88 -5.15
CA ALA A 320 16.02 -4.12 -4.84
C ALA A 320 17.17 -4.43 -5.79
N GLN A 321 17.36 -5.71 -6.11
CA GLN A 321 18.38 -6.17 -7.05
C GLN A 321 18.13 -5.63 -8.47
N LYS A 322 16.88 -5.69 -8.94
CA LYS A 322 16.51 -5.12 -10.25
C LYS A 322 16.72 -3.61 -10.27
N LEU A 323 16.16 -2.88 -9.29
CA LEU A 323 16.27 -1.42 -9.23
C LEU A 323 17.73 -0.95 -9.14
N LEU A 324 18.57 -1.63 -8.37
CA LEU A 324 19.99 -1.28 -8.25
C LEU A 324 20.73 -1.42 -9.58
N ASN A 325 20.38 -2.41 -10.42
CA ASN A 325 21.00 -2.58 -11.73
C ASN A 325 20.62 -1.44 -12.68
N ASP A 326 19.37 -0.97 -12.59
CA ASP A 326 18.83 0.09 -13.45
C ASP A 326 19.20 1.51 -12.96
N LEU A 327 19.71 1.66 -11.74
CA LEU A 327 20.23 2.93 -11.21
C LEU A 327 21.68 3.23 -11.61
N ARG A 328 22.43 2.21 -12.03
CA ARG A 328 23.87 2.30 -12.35
C ARG A 328 24.16 3.14 -13.58
#